data_AF-A0A2V9SXV8-F1
#
_entry.id   AF-A0A2V9SXV8-F1
#
_cell.length_a   1.000
_cell.length_b   1.000
_cell.length_c   1.000
_cell.angle_alpha   90.00
_cell.angle_beta   90.00
_cell.angle_gamma   90.00
#
_symmetry.space_group_name_H-M   'P 1'
#
loop_
_entity.id
_entity.type
_entity.pdbx_description
1 polymer ?
#
loop_
_entity_poly.entity_id
_entity_poly.type
_entity_poly.pdbx_seq_one_letter_code
_entity_poly.pdbx_strand_id
1 'polypeptide(L)'
;MVVAPKPDQERRRHLRQYAQGELSPNQSFYFRGPDSKLNLRAQNLEMFMHMADGVDDNTWLFHLRRGDYSNWFKNLIKDADLAQETAGVEANRELSAADSRARIRKAIEQRYTAPS
;
A
#
# COMPACT_ATOMS: atom_id res chain seq x y z
N MET A 1 -4.36 -35.31 13.51
CA MET A 1 -3.31 -34.36 13.95
C MET A 1 -3.27 -33.21 12.96
N VAL A 2 -3.74 -32.03 13.35
CA VAL A 2 -3.64 -30.82 12.50
C VAL A 2 -2.26 -30.25 12.78
N VAL A 3 -1.33 -30.36 11.84
CA VAL A 3 -0.01 -29.74 11.97
C VAL A 3 -0.22 -28.24 11.88
N ALA A 4 0.03 -27.52 12.98
CA ALA A 4 0.04 -26.07 12.97
C ALA A 4 1.07 -25.59 11.93
N PRO A 5 0.68 -24.70 10.99
CA PRO A 5 1.60 -24.20 9.98
C PRO A 5 2.80 -23.51 10.63
N LYS A 6 3.99 -23.65 10.01
CA LYS A 6 5.20 -22.97 10.49
C LYS A 6 4.99 -21.44 10.37
N PRO A 7 5.60 -20.61 11.25
CA PRO A 7 5.44 -19.15 11.23
C PRO A 7 5.66 -18.51 9.86
N ASP A 8 6.59 -19.06 9.07
CA ASP A 8 6.88 -18.58 7.70
C ASP A 8 5.75 -18.89 6.70
N GLN A 9 5.02 -20.00 6.87
CA GLN A 9 3.89 -20.34 6.01
C GLN A 9 2.66 -19.49 6.32
N GLU A 10 2.40 -19.20 7.59
CA GLU A 10 1.32 -18.28 7.98
C GLU A 10 1.60 -16.87 7.50
N ARG A 11 2.83 -16.38 7.70
CA ARG A 11 3.29 -15.08 7.16
C ARG A 11 3.11 -15.02 5.65
N ARG A 12 3.54 -16.05 4.89
CA ARG A 12 3.36 -16.12 3.43
C ARG A 12 1.90 -16.13 2.98
N ARG A 13 1.01 -16.85 3.70
CA ARG A 13 -0.43 -16.85 3.43
C ARG A 13 -1.04 -15.47 3.68
N HIS A 14 -0.70 -14.85 4.80
CA HIS A 14 -1.11 -13.48 5.14
C HIS A 14 -0.66 -12.47 4.08
N LEU A 15 0.59 -12.54 3.63
CA LEU A 15 1.13 -11.66 2.59
C LEU A 15 0.36 -11.79 1.27
N ARG A 16 0.05 -13.01 0.83
CA ARG A 16 -0.74 -13.25 -0.40
C ARG A 16 -2.17 -12.72 -0.31
N GLN A 17 -2.79 -12.82 0.87
CA GLN A 17 -4.14 -12.31 1.09
C GLN A 17 -4.21 -10.79 0.91
N TYR A 18 -3.22 -10.03 1.39
CA TYR A 18 -3.20 -8.56 1.22
C TYR A 18 -2.73 -8.13 -0.17
N ALA A 19 -1.88 -8.93 -0.81
CA ALA A 19 -1.42 -8.66 -2.16
C ALA A 19 -2.57 -8.75 -3.18
N GLN A 20 -3.35 -9.84 -3.13
CA GLN A 20 -4.30 -10.19 -4.19
C GLN A 20 -5.73 -10.49 -3.72
N GLY A 21 -5.94 -10.74 -2.42
CA GLY A 21 -7.29 -10.96 -1.87
C GLY A 21 -8.13 -9.69 -1.89
N GLU A 22 -9.43 -9.80 -1.60
CA GLU A 22 -10.30 -8.61 -1.55
C GLU A 22 -10.47 -8.13 -0.11
N LEU A 23 -9.91 -6.96 0.20
CA LEU A 23 -10.21 -6.24 1.43
C LEU A 23 -11.64 -5.72 1.39
N SER A 24 -12.33 -5.81 2.53
CA SER A 24 -13.66 -5.21 2.67
C SER A 24 -13.62 -3.70 2.37
N PRO A 25 -14.76 -3.06 2.04
CA PRO A 25 -14.81 -1.61 1.81
C PRO A 25 -14.17 -0.80 2.94
N ASN A 26 -14.39 -1.18 4.20
CA ASN A 26 -13.86 -0.46 5.37
C ASN A 26 -12.35 -0.63 5.57
N GLN A 27 -11.73 -1.59 4.89
CA GLN A 27 -10.29 -1.89 4.96
C GLN A 27 -9.55 -1.47 3.68
N SER A 28 -10.29 -1.16 2.61
CA SER A 28 -9.74 -0.74 1.32
C SER A 28 -9.14 0.67 1.41
N PHE A 29 -8.14 0.94 0.57
CA PHE A 29 -7.68 2.31 0.37
C PHE A 29 -8.59 3.02 -0.63
N TYR A 30 -8.80 4.32 -0.42
CA TYR A 30 -9.55 5.14 -1.37
C TYR A 30 -8.70 6.31 -1.82
N PHE A 31 -8.35 6.33 -3.11
CA PHE A 31 -7.75 7.50 -3.73
C PHE A 31 -8.80 8.60 -3.89
N ARG A 32 -8.56 9.72 -3.22
CA ARG A 32 -9.38 10.91 -3.21
C ARG A 32 -8.50 12.12 -3.51
N GLY A 33 -8.86 12.85 -4.55
CA GLY A 33 -8.22 14.12 -4.85
C GLY A 33 -8.56 15.18 -3.79
N PRO A 34 -7.79 16.29 -3.71
CA PRO A 34 -8.03 17.38 -2.76
C PRO A 34 -9.45 17.97 -2.88
N ASP A 35 -10.01 17.99 -4.09
CA ASP A 35 -11.38 18.49 -4.35
C ASP A 35 -12.47 17.45 -4.09
N SER A 36 -12.13 16.24 -3.61
CA SER A 36 -13.06 15.13 -3.33
C SER A 36 -13.92 14.68 -4.52
N LYS A 37 -13.55 15.02 -5.76
CA LYS A 37 -14.24 14.61 -7.00
C LYS A 37 -13.94 13.16 -7.42
N LEU A 38 -12.85 12.60 -6.89
CA LEU A 38 -12.38 11.24 -7.16
C LEU A 38 -12.59 10.36 -5.93
N ASN A 39 -13.02 9.12 -6.12
CA ASN A 39 -13.15 8.12 -5.06
C ASN A 39 -12.90 6.70 -5.61
N LEU A 40 -11.64 6.39 -5.93
CA LEU A 40 -11.25 5.09 -6.48
C LEU A 40 -10.86 4.13 -5.35
N ARG A 41 -11.48 2.96 -5.30
CA ARG A 41 -11.25 1.94 -4.27
C ARG A 41 -10.13 0.98 -4.68
N ALA A 42 -9.03 1.00 -3.96
CA ALA A 42 -8.00 -0.03 -4.01
C ALA A 42 -8.26 -1.09 -2.91
N GLN A 43 -8.76 -2.25 -3.34
CA GLN A 43 -9.15 -3.35 -2.46
C GLN A 43 -8.01 -4.30 -2.08
N ASN A 44 -6.80 -4.07 -2.58
CA ASN A 44 -5.57 -4.78 -2.23
C ASN A 44 -4.34 -4.02 -2.74
N LEU A 45 -3.14 -4.52 -2.46
CA LEU A 45 -1.89 -3.88 -2.88
C LEU A 45 -1.69 -3.89 -4.40
N GLU A 46 -2.13 -4.94 -5.10
CA GLU A 46 -2.05 -5.00 -6.57
C GLU A 46 -2.89 -3.88 -7.22
N MET A 47 -4.15 -3.75 -6.81
CA MET A 47 -5.04 -2.69 -7.26
C MET A 47 -4.55 -1.30 -6.81
N PHE A 48 -3.97 -1.20 -5.61
CA PHE A 48 -3.34 0.05 -5.15
C PHE A 48 -2.22 0.49 -6.10
N MET A 49 -1.34 -0.42 -6.52
CA MET A 49 -0.26 -0.11 -7.47
C MET A 49 -0.79 0.25 -8.85
N HIS A 50 -1.77 -0.50 -9.38
CA HIS A 50 -2.42 -0.16 -10.65
C HIS A 50 -3.08 1.22 -10.62
N MET A 51 -3.78 1.56 -9.54
CA MET A 51 -4.38 2.88 -9.39
C MET A 51 -3.32 3.98 -9.20
N ALA A 52 -2.24 3.70 -8.46
CA ALA A 52 -1.16 4.66 -8.24
C ALA A 52 -0.52 5.16 -9.55
N ASP A 53 -0.48 4.33 -10.60
CA ASP A 53 0.00 4.74 -11.93
C ASP A 53 -1.00 5.63 -12.69
N GLY A 54 -2.30 5.47 -12.43
CA GLY A 54 -3.37 6.14 -13.17
C GLY A 54 -3.88 7.43 -12.52
N VAL A 55 -3.66 7.63 -11.23
CA VAL A 55 -4.08 8.87 -10.54
C VAL A 55 -3.15 10.03 -10.84
N ASP A 56 -3.71 11.24 -10.92
CA ASP A 56 -2.93 12.46 -11.13
C ASP A 56 -2.00 12.78 -9.93
N ASP A 57 -0.98 13.59 -10.19
CA ASP A 57 0.04 13.97 -9.20
C ASP A 57 -0.55 14.68 -7.97
N ASN A 58 -1.61 15.49 -8.14
CA ASN A 58 -2.22 16.18 -7.01
C ASN A 58 -2.94 15.20 -6.09
N THR A 59 -3.67 14.22 -6.66
CA THR A 59 -4.32 13.15 -5.89
C THR A 59 -3.29 12.32 -5.12
N TRP A 60 -2.18 11.96 -5.76
CA TRP A 60 -1.12 11.18 -5.09
C TRP A 60 -0.46 11.98 -3.97
N LEU A 61 -0.01 13.21 -4.27
CA LEU A 61 0.65 14.06 -3.29
C LEU A 61 -0.28 14.42 -2.13
N PHE A 62 -1.59 14.57 -2.37
CA PHE A 62 -2.55 14.83 -1.31
C PHE A 62 -2.48 13.75 -0.21
N HIS A 63 -2.52 12.47 -0.58
CA HIS A 63 -2.39 11.37 0.37
C HIS A 63 -0.98 11.24 0.94
N LEU A 64 0.06 11.38 0.09
CA LEU A 64 1.45 11.32 0.51
C LEU A 64 1.75 12.33 1.64
N ARG A 65 1.29 13.58 1.48
CA ARG A 65 1.54 14.67 2.45
C ARG A 65 0.76 14.52 3.76
N ARG A 66 -0.28 13.69 3.77
CA ARG A 66 -1.12 13.36 4.94
C ARG A 66 -0.63 12.13 5.70
N GLY A 67 0.31 11.37 5.14
CA GLY A 67 0.76 10.11 5.72
C GLY A 67 -0.24 8.97 5.53
N ASP A 68 -1.14 9.08 4.55
CA ASP A 68 -2.27 8.15 4.41
C ASP A 68 -1.79 6.76 3.98
N TYR A 69 -0.69 6.65 3.22
CA TYR A 69 -0.17 5.36 2.75
C TYR A 69 0.45 4.56 3.88
N SER A 70 1.36 5.16 4.65
CA SER A 70 1.97 4.45 5.78
C SER A 70 0.93 4.07 6.85
N ASN A 71 -0.05 4.94 7.10
CA ASN A 71 -1.17 4.64 7.99
C ASN A 71 -1.99 3.45 7.50
N TRP A 72 -2.30 3.38 6.20
CA TRP A 72 -3.01 2.24 5.65
C TRP A 72 -2.19 0.95 5.73
N PHE A 73 -0.90 1.00 5.37
CA PHE A 73 0.00 -0.15 5.45
C PHE A 73 0.13 -0.69 6.88
N LYS A 74 0.25 0.20 7.88
CA LYS A 74 0.35 -0.19 9.28
C LYS A 74 -0.94 -0.79 9.82
N ASN A 75 -2.07 -0.13 9.56
CA ASN A 75 -3.31 -0.41 10.27
C ASN A 75 -4.19 -1.45 9.57
N LEU A 76 -4.12 -1.57 8.25
CA LEU A 76 -5.01 -2.44 7.47
C LEU A 76 -4.24 -3.59 6.81
N ILE A 77 -3.11 -3.30 6.18
CA ILE A 77 -2.22 -4.34 5.61
C ILE A 77 -1.42 -5.06 6.69
N LYS A 78 -1.25 -4.45 7.87
CA LYS A 78 -0.51 -4.99 9.02
C LYS A 78 0.95 -5.30 8.69
N ASP A 79 1.56 -4.51 7.81
CA ASP A 79 2.99 -4.59 7.50
C ASP A 79 3.69 -3.35 8.08
N ALA A 80 4.30 -3.54 9.26
CA ALA A 80 4.99 -2.47 9.97
C ALA A 80 6.27 -2.03 9.25
N ASP A 81 6.96 -2.94 8.56
CA ASP A 81 8.20 -2.64 7.84
C ASP A 81 7.91 -1.83 6.58
N LEU A 82 6.87 -2.21 5.82
CA LEU A 82 6.38 -1.42 4.68
C LEU A 82 5.90 -0.04 5.13
N ALA A 83 5.15 0.02 6.23
CA ALA A 83 4.66 1.29 6.77
C ALA A 83 5.81 2.23 7.17
N GLN A 84 6.82 1.72 7.86
CA GLN A 84 7.96 2.51 8.31
C GLN A 84 8.78 3.06 7.12
N GLU A 85 9.03 2.22 6.11
CA GLU A 85 9.73 2.63 4.89
C GLU A 85 8.93 3.71 4.13
N THR A 86 7.61 3.51 4.02
CA THR A 86 6.70 4.46 3.38
C THR A 86 6.62 5.78 4.13
N ALA A 87 6.59 5.76 5.46
CA ALA A 87 6.59 6.97 6.29
C ALA A 87 7.86 7.83 6.04
N GLY A 88 9.00 7.20 5.79
CA GLY A 88 10.22 7.89 5.39
C GLY A 88 10.10 8.61 4.04
N VAL A 89 9.37 8.02 3.09
CA VAL A 89 9.05 8.66 1.80
C VAL A 89 8.10 9.84 1.99
N GLU A 90 7.04 9.66 2.79
CA GLU A 90 6.03 10.68 3.07
C GLU A 90 6.61 11.90 3.82
N ALA A 91 7.58 11.68 4.70
CA ALA A 91 8.28 12.74 5.43
C ALA A 91 9.14 13.62 4.53
N ASN A 92 9.60 13.12 3.38
CA ASN A 92 10.43 13.89 2.46
C ASN A 92 9.56 14.79 1.56
N ARG A 93 9.50 16.08 1.93
CA ARG A 93 8.72 17.11 1.23
C ARG A 93 9.28 17.50 -0.14
N GLU A 94 10.53 17.17 -0.43
CA GLU A 94 11.19 17.47 -1.70
C GLU A 94 10.90 16.42 -2.78
N LEU A 95 10.37 15.25 -2.41
CA LEU A 95 10.05 14.21 -3.41
C LEU A 95 8.88 14.62 -4.29
N SER A 96 9.08 14.43 -5.60
CA SER A 96 8.05 14.52 -6.61
C SER A 96 7.02 13.39 -6.46
N ALA A 97 5.87 13.53 -7.13
CA ALA A 97 4.88 12.46 -7.19
C ALA A 97 5.47 11.20 -7.83
N ALA A 98 6.18 11.34 -8.95
CA ALA A 98 6.81 10.23 -9.65
C ALA A 98 7.85 9.50 -8.78
N ASP A 99 8.75 10.23 -8.12
CA ASP A 99 9.81 9.61 -7.31
C ASP A 99 9.25 8.91 -6.07
N SER A 100 8.26 9.53 -5.41
CA SER A 100 7.61 8.93 -4.25
C SER A 100 6.80 7.68 -4.63
N ARG A 101 6.06 7.70 -5.75
CA ARG A 101 5.39 6.51 -6.33
C ARG A 101 6.37 5.39 -6.58
N ALA A 102 7.47 5.68 -7.28
CA ALA A 102 8.47 4.68 -7.63
C ALA A 102 9.09 4.01 -6.39
N ARG A 103 9.38 4.79 -5.34
CA ARG A 103 9.92 4.27 -4.08
C ARG A 103 8.92 3.38 -3.34
N ILE A 104 7.66 3.81 -3.21
CA ILE A 104 6.62 3.03 -2.53
C ILE A 104 6.31 1.75 -3.31
N ARG A 105 6.22 1.82 -4.65
CA ARG A 105 6.08 0.64 -5.51
C ARG A 105 7.20 -0.37 -5.27
N LYS A 106 8.46 0.09 -5.31
CA LYS A 106 9.61 -0.79 -5.09
C LYS A 106 9.55 -1.48 -3.71
N ALA A 107 9.15 -0.75 -2.67
CA ALA A 107 8.99 -1.32 -1.33
C ALA A 107 7.91 -2.42 -1.28
N ILE A 108 6.79 -2.22 -1.98
CA ILE A 108 5.72 -3.23 -2.12
C ILE A 108 6.24 -4.43 -2.91
N GLU A 109 6.85 -4.22 -4.08
CA GLU A 109 7.34 -5.29 -4.96
C GLU A 109 8.35 -6.20 -4.26
N GLN A 110 9.28 -5.61 -3.50
CA GLN A 110 10.28 -6.35 -2.71
C GLN A 110 9.66 -7.28 -1.65
N ARG A 111 8.46 -6.97 -1.15
CA ARG A 111 7.81 -7.75 -0.09
C ARG A 111 6.76 -8.73 -0.61
N TYR A 112 6.09 -8.37 -1.70
CA TYR A 112 4.88 -9.06 -2.14
C TYR A 112 4.97 -9.67 -3.55
N THR A 113 5.97 -9.28 -4.35
CA THR A 113 6.06 -9.70 -5.77
C THR A 113 7.38 -10.39 -6.11
N ALA A 114 8.41 -10.26 -5.27
CA ALA A 114 9.64 -11.02 -5.43
C ALA A 114 9.36 -12.54 -5.31
N PRO A 115 9.87 -13.38 -6.24
CA PRO A 115 9.70 -14.82 -6.15
C PRO A 115 10.36 -15.33 -4.85
N SER A 116 9.57 -16.05 -4.05
CA SER A 116 10.08 -16.85 -2.92
C SER A 116 10.82 -18.09 -3.39
#